data_AF-A0A7W7K5F8-F1
#
_entry.id   AF-A0A7W7K5F8-F1
#
_cell.length_a   1.000
_cell.length_b   1.000
_cell.length_c   1.000
_cell.angle_alpha   90.00
_cell.angle_beta   90.00
_cell.angle_gamma   90.00
#
_symmetry.space_group_name_H-M   'P 1'
#
loop_
_entity.id
_entity.type
_entity.pdbx_description
1 polymer ?
#
loop_
_entity_poly.entity_id
_entity_poly.type
_entity_poly.pdbx_seq_one_letter_code
_entity_poly.pdbx_strand_id
1 'polypeptide(L)'
;MKATSEEISVLRQQIAVARANSPLSDTEIGDLTGVHPSQVGRICRGEFKTIGGGVVQICKALGMHMENAPLDASEENVAWRRLEASLRSLWDKTPEGADKIVRVLDTIGSLRSS
;
A
#
# COMPACT_ATOMS: atom_id res chain seq x y z
N MET A 1 0.82 17.78 -4.61
CA MET A 1 -0.25 18.74 -4.26
C MET A 1 0.07 19.36 -2.90
N LYS A 2 -0.16 20.66 -2.67
CA LYS A 2 -0.07 21.23 -1.31
C LYS A 2 -1.33 20.80 -0.55
N ALA A 3 -1.23 19.69 0.17
CA ALA A 3 -2.26 19.30 1.12
C ALA A 3 -2.37 20.35 2.23
N THR A 4 -3.59 20.64 2.66
CA THR A 4 -3.87 21.53 3.79
C THR A 4 -3.35 20.90 5.09
N SER A 5 -3.07 21.73 6.09
CA SER A 5 -2.58 21.28 7.40
C SER A 5 -3.54 20.28 8.07
N GLU A 6 -4.83 20.43 7.81
CA GLU A 6 -5.90 19.56 8.31
C GLU A 6 -5.87 18.18 7.63
N GLU A 7 -5.73 18.13 6.29
CA GLU A 7 -5.55 16.87 5.55
C GLU A 7 -4.31 16.11 5.99
N ILE A 8 -3.20 16.80 6.27
CA ILE A 8 -1.98 16.16 6.79
C ILE A 8 -2.20 15.60 8.19
N SER A 9 -2.93 16.32 9.05
CA SER A 9 -3.25 15.86 10.40
C SER A 9 -4.11 14.58 10.37
N VAL A 10 -5.17 14.59 9.55
CA VAL A 10 -6.02 13.41 9.33
C VAL A 10 -5.20 12.25 8.79
N LEU A 11 -4.35 12.48 7.80
CA LEU A 11 -3.52 11.44 7.20
C LEU A 11 -2.54 10.82 8.19
N ARG A 12 -1.91 11.63 9.06
CA ARG A 12 -1.04 11.12 10.13
C ARG A 12 -1.78 10.18 11.07
N GLN A 13 -3.00 10.54 11.45
CA GLN A 13 -3.81 9.72 12.35
C GLN A 13 -4.21 8.40 11.67
N GLN A 14 -4.59 8.45 10.39
CA GLN A 14 -4.90 7.25 9.62
C GLN A 14 -3.67 6.34 9.44
N ILE A 15 -2.50 6.91 9.13
CA ILE A 15 -1.24 6.16 9.03
C ILE A 15 -0.90 5.50 10.37
N ALA A 16 -1.06 6.20 11.50
CA ALA A 16 -0.79 5.63 12.82
C ALA A 16 -1.70 4.43 13.13
N VAL A 17 -3.00 4.54 12.82
CA VAL A 17 -3.96 3.44 12.98
C VAL A 17 -3.63 2.27 12.05
N ALA A 18 -3.34 2.54 10.77
CA ALA A 18 -2.99 1.49 9.82
C ALA A 18 -1.67 0.81 10.19
N ARG A 19 -0.68 1.57 10.69
CA ARG A 19 0.59 1.05 11.17
C ARG A 19 0.40 0.10 12.36
N ALA A 20 -0.44 0.47 13.32
CA ALA A 20 -0.72 -0.35 14.50
C ALA A 20 -1.39 -1.69 14.15
N ASN A 21 -2.13 -1.75 13.04
CA ASN A 21 -2.80 -2.95 12.56
C ASN A 21 -2.00 -3.73 11.51
N SER A 22 -0.81 -3.24 11.12
CA SER A 22 0.03 -3.88 10.11
C SER A 22 1.00 -4.87 10.75
N PRO A 23 1.10 -6.12 10.27
CA PRO A 23 2.08 -7.09 10.75
C PRO A 23 3.49 -6.86 10.19
N LEU A 24 3.65 -5.96 9.22
CA LEU A 24 4.91 -5.74 8.49
C LEU A 24 5.90 -4.92 9.33
N SER A 25 7.19 -5.17 9.22
CA SER A 25 8.25 -4.31 9.77
C SER A 25 8.50 -3.08 8.90
N ASP A 26 9.21 -2.07 9.44
CA ASP A 26 9.61 -0.90 8.65
C ASP A 26 10.51 -1.30 7.46
N THR A 27 11.29 -2.37 7.62
CA THR A 27 12.14 -2.95 6.57
C THR A 27 11.30 -3.59 5.48
N GLU A 28 10.34 -4.45 5.84
CA GLU A 28 9.44 -5.10 4.85
C GLU A 28 8.60 -4.08 4.09
N ILE A 29 8.11 -3.03 4.77
CA ILE A 29 7.43 -1.92 4.09
C ILE A 29 8.39 -1.20 3.14
N GLY A 30 9.64 -1.01 3.54
CA GLY A 30 10.66 -0.40 2.70
C GLY A 30 10.94 -1.22 1.44
N ASP A 31 11.08 -2.54 1.59
CA ASP A 31 11.31 -3.47 0.48
C ASP A 31 10.12 -3.51 -0.49
N LEU A 32 8.88 -3.49 0.03
CA LEU A 32 7.66 -3.47 -0.78
C LEU A 32 7.46 -2.16 -1.55
N THR A 33 7.94 -1.04 -1.00
CA THR A 33 7.67 0.30 -1.54
C THR A 33 8.86 0.92 -2.29
N GLY A 34 10.06 0.37 -2.12
CA GLY A 34 11.30 1.02 -2.53
C GLY A 34 11.66 2.25 -1.70
N VAL A 35 10.97 2.49 -0.58
CA VAL A 35 11.25 3.60 0.34
C VAL A 35 12.26 3.14 1.37
N HIS A 36 13.30 3.95 1.63
CA HIS A 36 14.31 3.59 2.61
C HIS A 36 13.68 3.37 4.02
N PRO A 37 14.05 2.32 4.79
CA PRO A 37 13.42 2.01 6.08
C PRO A 37 13.42 3.17 7.08
N SER A 38 14.48 3.99 7.09
CA SER A 38 14.52 5.20 7.94
C SER A 38 13.46 6.24 7.55
N GLN A 39 13.11 6.33 6.27
CA GLN A 39 12.03 7.19 5.78
C GLN A 39 10.66 6.58 6.08
N VAL A 40 10.54 5.24 6.03
CA VAL A 40 9.33 4.51 6.46
C VAL A 40 9.00 4.83 7.91
N GLY A 41 9.94 4.60 8.83
CA GLY A 41 9.72 4.85 10.25
C GLY A 41 9.34 6.31 10.55
N ARG A 42 9.96 7.28 9.86
CA ARG A 42 9.60 8.70 9.98
C ARG A 42 8.17 8.99 9.53
N ILE A 43 7.75 8.41 8.40
CA ILE A 43 6.40 8.62 7.86
C ILE A 43 5.35 7.93 8.74
N CYS A 44 5.61 6.72 9.21
CA CYS A 44 4.73 6.00 10.14
C CYS A 44 4.55 6.73 11.48
N ARG A 45 5.55 7.51 11.92
CA ARG A 45 5.45 8.41 13.08
C ARG A 45 4.82 9.78 12.77
N GLY A 46 4.43 10.02 11.52
CA GLY A 46 3.81 11.28 11.09
C GLY A 46 4.80 12.44 10.88
N GLU A 47 6.11 12.18 10.82
CA GLU A 47 7.17 13.20 10.68
C GLU A 47 7.34 13.69 9.23
N PHE A 48 6.25 14.08 8.58
CA PHE A 48 6.25 14.65 7.23
C PHE A 48 5.40 15.92 7.17
N LYS A 49 5.84 16.90 6.36
CA LYS A 49 5.15 18.19 6.18
C LYS A 49 4.35 18.27 4.88
N THR A 50 4.56 17.33 3.97
CA THR A 50 3.96 17.30 2.63
C THR A 50 3.62 15.86 2.24
N ILE A 51 2.52 15.68 1.51
CA ILE A 51 2.18 14.39 0.90
C ILE A 51 3.03 14.24 -0.38
N GLY A 52 4.17 13.56 -0.23
CA GLY A 52 5.07 13.22 -1.33
C GLY A 52 4.97 11.74 -1.73
N GLY A 53 5.73 11.33 -2.75
CA GLY A 53 5.70 9.96 -3.28
C GLY A 53 5.89 8.87 -2.21
N GLY A 54 6.86 9.04 -1.31
CA GLY A 54 7.09 8.08 -0.22
C GLY A 54 5.91 7.95 0.76
N VAL A 55 5.18 9.05 1.03
CA VAL A 55 3.97 8.99 1.87
C VAL A 55 2.88 8.20 1.16
N VAL A 56 2.68 8.44 -0.14
CA VAL A 56 1.70 7.72 -0.96
C VAL A 56 2.01 6.22 -1.02
N GLN A 57 3.28 5.85 -1.24
CA GLN A 57 3.70 4.46 -1.32
C GLN A 57 3.51 3.73 0.02
N ILE A 58 3.82 4.37 1.14
CA ILE A 58 3.61 3.79 2.46
C ILE A 58 2.12 3.62 2.77
N CYS A 59 1.27 4.60 2.43
CA CYS A 59 -0.18 4.44 2.55
C CYS A 59 -0.69 3.21 1.77
N LYS A 60 -0.20 3.01 0.53
CA LYS A 60 -0.55 1.81 -0.27
C LYS A 60 -0.10 0.52 0.40
N ALA A 61 1.14 0.47 0.90
CA ALA A 61 1.67 -0.72 1.60
C ALA A 61 0.94 -1.02 2.91
N LEU A 62 0.42 0.00 3.59
CA LEU A 62 -0.41 -0.13 4.78
C LEU A 62 -1.89 -0.44 4.46
N GLY A 63 -2.23 -0.70 3.20
CA GLY A 63 -3.61 -1.02 2.78
C GLY A 63 -4.57 0.16 2.88
N MET A 64 -4.06 1.39 3.01
CA MET A 64 -4.87 2.60 3.03
C MET A 64 -5.25 2.97 1.60
N HIS A 65 -6.51 2.74 1.23
CA HIS A 65 -7.08 3.33 0.01
C HIS A 65 -7.23 4.84 0.22
N MET A 66 -6.28 5.64 -0.27
CA MET A 66 -6.49 7.08 -0.41
C MET A 66 -7.45 7.31 -1.58
N GLU A 67 -8.75 7.40 -1.27
CA GLU A 67 -9.81 7.69 -2.26
C GLU A 67 -9.61 9.04 -2.98
N ASN A 68 -8.77 9.94 -2.44
CA ASN A 68 -8.58 11.29 -2.94
C ASN A 68 -7.17 11.60 -3.47
N ALA A 69 -6.30 10.60 -3.63
CA ALA A 69 -5.12 10.83 -4.47
C ALA A 69 -5.62 10.86 -5.92
N PRO A 70 -5.30 11.90 -6.74
CA PRO A 70 -5.52 11.80 -8.17
C PRO A 70 -4.65 10.63 -8.63
N LEU A 71 -5.29 9.47 -8.81
CA LEU A 71 -4.69 8.29 -9.38
C LEU A 71 -4.46 8.69 -10.83
N ASP A 72 -3.26 9.22 -11.11
CA ASP A 72 -2.80 9.47 -12.47
C ASP A 72 -3.25 8.28 -13.31
N ALA A 73 -4.00 8.54 -14.37
CA ALA A 73 -4.53 7.51 -15.26
C ALA A 73 -3.39 6.93 -16.12
N SER A 74 -2.29 6.54 -15.49
CA SER A 74 -1.23 5.78 -16.10
C SER A 74 -1.76 4.40 -16.47
N GLU A 75 -1.25 3.82 -17.55
CA GLU A 75 -1.58 2.46 -17.97
C GLU A 75 -1.32 1.44 -16.85
N GLU A 76 -0.30 1.68 -16.02
CA GLU A 76 0.01 0.88 -14.84
C GLU A 76 -1.13 0.88 -13.81
N ASN A 77 -1.77 2.03 -13.55
CA ASN A 77 -2.92 2.12 -12.66
C ASN A 77 -4.18 1.45 -13.25
N VAL A 78 -4.33 1.42 -14.57
CA VAL A 78 -5.45 0.72 -15.24
C VAL A 78 -5.22 -0.80 -15.19
N ALA A 79 -4.01 -1.25 -15.49
CA ALA A 79 -3.63 -2.66 -15.40
C ALA A 79 -3.76 -3.18 -13.97
N TRP A 80 -3.30 -2.40 -12.98
CA TRP A 80 -3.44 -2.73 -11.56
C TRP A 80 -4.90 -2.84 -11.13
N ARG A 81 -5.76 -1.89 -11.51
CA ARG A 81 -7.20 -1.95 -11.19
C ARG A 81 -7.90 -3.15 -11.80
N ARG A 82 -7.52 -3.54 -13.03
CA ARG A 82 -8.05 -4.76 -13.66
C ARG A 82 -7.65 -6.00 -12.88
N LEU A 83 -6.37 -6.09 -12.49
CA LEU A 83 -5.88 -7.19 -11.66
C LEU A 83 -6.61 -7.25 -10.31
N GLU A 84 -6.72 -6.11 -9.62
CA GLU A 84 -7.42 -6.03 -8.33
C GLU A 84 -8.89 -6.48 -8.45
N ALA A 85 -9.61 -6.02 -9.47
CA ALA A 85 -10.99 -6.42 -9.71
C ALA A 85 -11.12 -7.93 -9.97
N SER A 86 -10.22 -8.51 -10.75
CA SER A 86 -10.19 -9.96 -11.00
C SER A 86 -9.89 -10.74 -9.72
N LEU A 87 -8.92 -10.32 -8.91
CA LEU A 87 -8.61 -10.96 -7.63
C LEU A 87 -9.80 -10.90 -6.66
N ARG A 88 -10.46 -9.74 -6.57
CA ARG A 88 -11.67 -9.57 -5.76
C ARG A 88 -12.83 -10.44 -6.23
N SER A 89 -12.95 -10.68 -7.54
CA SER A 89 -13.99 -11.56 -8.09
C SER A 89 -13.76 -13.04 -7.79
N LEU A 90 -12.49 -13.43 -7.64
CA LEU A 90 -12.10 -14.81 -7.29
C LEU A 90 -12.19 -15.07 -5.79
N TRP A 91 -12.12 -14.03 -4.97
CA TRP A 91 -12.16 -14.16 -3.52
C TRP A 91 -13.59 -14.40 -3.01
N ASP A 92 -13.81 -15.59 -2.44
CA ASP A 92 -15.08 -16.01 -1.83
C ASP A 92 -15.36 -15.38 -0.45
N LYS A 93 -14.58 -14.35 -0.07
CA LYS A 93 -14.61 -13.66 1.23
C LYS A 93 -14.23 -14.55 2.42
N THR A 94 -13.61 -15.70 2.19
CA THR A 94 -13.07 -16.53 3.26
C THR A 94 -11.55 -16.33 3.41
N PRO A 95 -11.00 -16.45 4.64
CA PRO A 95 -9.55 -16.47 4.84
C PRO A 95 -8.87 -17.57 4.00
N GLU A 96 -9.47 -18.75 3.93
CA GLU A 96 -8.94 -19.89 3.18
C GLU A 96 -8.93 -19.64 1.66
N GLY A 97 -9.92 -18.92 1.15
CA GLY A 97 -9.98 -18.48 -0.24
C GLY A 97 -8.90 -17.46 -0.58
N ALA A 98 -8.61 -16.53 0.33
CA ALA A 98 -7.53 -15.56 0.16
C ALA A 98 -6.16 -16.27 0.10
N ASP A 99 -5.88 -17.20 1.02
CA ASP A 99 -4.63 -17.96 1.06
C ASP A 99 -4.38 -18.78 -0.22
N LYS A 100 -5.44 -19.35 -0.80
CA LYS A 100 -5.34 -20.07 -2.08
C LYS A 100 -4.94 -19.15 -3.23
N ILE A 101 -5.52 -17.96 -3.29
CA ILE A 101 -5.19 -16.95 -4.31
C ILE A 101 -3.73 -16.52 -4.16
N VAL A 102 -3.27 -16.27 -2.93
CA VAL A 102 -1.88 -15.91 -2.64
C VAL A 102 -0.92 -17.03 -3.10
N ARG A 103 -1.20 -18.29 -2.77
CA ARG A 103 -0.36 -19.42 -3.23
C ARG A 103 -0.21 -19.52 -4.75
N VAL A 104 -1.26 -19.23 -5.50
CA VAL A 104 -1.21 -19.23 -6.97
C VAL A 104 -0.31 -18.09 -7.46
N LEU A 105 -0.42 -16.89 -6.88
CA LEU A 105 0.43 -15.76 -7.21
C LEU A 105 1.90 -16.02 -6.87
N ASP A 106 2.18 -16.64 -5.73
CA ASP A 106 3.54 -17.03 -5.32
C ASP A 106 4.14 -18.05 -6.29
N THR A 107 3.33 -19.01 -6.77
CA THR A 107 3.75 -19.99 -7.77
C THR A 107 4.07 -19.32 -9.11
N ILE A 108 3.28 -18.33 -9.53
CA ILE A 108 3.58 -17.55 -10.73
C ILE A 108 4.88 -16.74 -10.53
N GLY A 109 5.08 -16.20 -9.32
CA GLY A 109 6.29 -15.47 -8.93
C GLY A 109 7.54 -16.35 -9.00
N SER A 110 7.49 -17.57 -8.47
CA SER A 110 8.62 -18.50 -8.47
C SER A 110 9.04 -18.94 -9.88
N LEU A 111 8.09 -19.02 -10.81
CA LEU A 111 8.34 -19.32 -12.23
C LEU A 111 9.03 -18.17 -13.00
N ARG A 112 8.91 -16.91 -12.56
CA ARG A 112 9.65 -15.78 -13.16
C ARG A 112 11.09 -15.68 -12.65
N SER A 113 11.39 -16.33 -11.53
CA SER A 113 12.68 -16.30 -10.85
C SER A 113 13.59 -17.48 -11.23
N SER A 114 13.10 -18.41 -12.05
CA SER A 114 13.84 -19.56 -12.61
C SER A 114 14.19 -19.30 -14.08
#